data_AF-A0A7X7KBT5-F1
#
_entry.id   AF-A0A7X7KBT5-F1
#
_cell.length_a   1.000
_cell.length_b   1.000
_cell.length_c   1.000
_cell.angle_alpha   90.00
_cell.angle_beta   90.00
_cell.angle_gamma   90.00
#
_symmetry.space_group_name_H-M   'P 1'
#
loop_
_entity.id
_entity.type
_entity.pdbx_description
1 polymer ?
#
loop_
_entity_poly.entity_id
_entity_poly.type
_entity_poly.pdbx_seq_one_letter_code
_entity_poly.pdbx_strand_id
1 'polypeptide(L)'
;MREAARLYGQIGSFSIQELGNMQIKVYVPKLIEIPSEYLPALAKRAADSLGDRSPEVAATRGHLVRQAVQDGLLREFDDLIGEDGMVDVVCDPGMEIPLEIDNRSLSIAELLDALQHKQSWSDTQAAGEAA
;
A
#
# COMPACT_ATOMS: atom_id res chain seq x y z
N MET A 1 -49.54 -43.91 -7.54
CA MET A 1 -48.97 -43.81 -6.18
C MET A 1 -47.48 -43.51 -6.32
N ARG A 2 -47.07 -42.26 -6.56
CA ARG A 2 -46.40 -41.35 -5.60
C ARG A 2 -45.44 -42.07 -4.64
N GLU A 3 -44.26 -42.39 -5.14
CA GLU A 3 -43.09 -42.72 -4.34
C GLU A 3 -42.42 -41.40 -3.92
N ALA A 4 -42.71 -40.96 -2.70
CA ALA A 4 -42.10 -39.79 -2.09
C ALA A 4 -40.75 -40.21 -1.50
N ALA A 5 -39.70 -40.14 -2.33
CA ALA A 5 -38.32 -40.22 -1.86
C ALA A 5 -38.08 -39.03 -0.91
N ARG A 6 -38.09 -39.32 0.39
CA ARG A 6 -37.61 -38.43 1.46
C ARG A 6 -36.12 -38.16 1.24
N LEU A 7 -35.82 -37.15 0.44
CA LEU A 7 -34.52 -36.49 0.41
C LEU A 7 -34.37 -35.68 1.71
N TYR A 8 -33.89 -36.35 2.76
CA TYR A 8 -33.17 -35.68 3.83
C TYR A 8 -31.81 -35.26 3.25
N GLY A 9 -31.81 -34.11 2.57
CA GLY A 9 -30.59 -33.41 2.17
C GLY A 9 -29.95 -32.82 3.41
N GLN A 10 -28.91 -33.49 3.90
CA GLN A 10 -27.92 -33.00 4.83
C GLN A 10 -27.56 -31.56 4.44
N ILE A 11 -27.94 -30.58 5.28
CA ILE A 11 -27.40 -29.21 5.14
C ILE A 11 -25.92 -29.37 5.39
N GLY A 12 -25.13 -29.41 4.31
CA GLY A 12 -23.69 -29.51 4.38
C GLY A 12 -23.18 -28.39 5.27
N SER A 13 -22.39 -28.77 6.27
CA SER A 13 -21.42 -27.86 6.88
C SER A 13 -20.54 -27.34 5.73
N PHE A 14 -20.82 -26.13 5.24
CA PHE A 14 -19.88 -25.44 4.37
C PHE A 14 -18.64 -25.17 5.22
N SER A 15 -17.60 -25.98 5.02
CA SER A 15 -16.29 -25.71 5.61
C SER A 15 -15.77 -24.44 4.94
N ILE A 16 -15.46 -23.42 5.74
CA ILE A 16 -14.83 -22.17 5.27
C ILE A 16 -13.50 -22.46 4.52
N GLN A 17 -12.95 -23.67 4.66
CA GLN A 17 -11.76 -24.18 4.00
C GLN A 17 -11.83 -24.21 2.45
N GLU A 18 -13.01 -24.09 1.83
CA GLU A 18 -13.16 -24.03 0.36
C GLU A 18 -13.13 -22.61 -0.22
N LEU A 19 -13.05 -21.57 0.62
CA LEU A 19 -12.93 -20.20 0.14
C LEU A 19 -11.48 -19.91 -0.23
N GLY A 20 -11.21 -19.83 -1.53
CA GLY A 20 -9.88 -19.63 -2.09
C GLY A 20 -9.12 -18.43 -1.52
N ASN A 21 -7.79 -18.49 -1.63
CA ASN A 21 -6.88 -17.44 -1.16
C ASN A 21 -7.24 -16.07 -1.77
N MET A 22 -7.39 -15.07 -0.92
CA MET A 22 -7.65 -13.69 -1.32
C MET A 22 -6.33 -12.92 -1.37
N GLN A 23 -6.11 -12.19 -2.47
CA GLN A 23 -5.00 -11.25 -2.56
C GLN A 23 -5.45 -9.87 -2.09
N ILE A 24 -4.72 -9.28 -1.16
CA ILE A 24 -4.97 -7.95 -0.63
C ILE A 24 -3.73 -7.06 -0.86
N LYS A 25 -3.98 -5.77 -1.11
CA LYS A 25 -2.95 -4.74 -1.17
C LYS A 25 -2.89 -4.01 0.14
N VAL A 26 -1.72 -3.94 0.74
CA VAL A 26 -1.45 -3.32 2.04
C VAL A 26 -0.57 -2.11 1.80
N TYR A 27 -0.99 -0.96 2.30
CA TYR A 27 -0.18 0.26 2.25
C TYR A 27 0.58 0.40 3.56
N VAL A 28 1.90 0.29 3.49
CA VAL A 28 2.78 0.35 4.66
C VAL A 28 3.60 1.65 4.62
N PRO A 29 3.66 2.43 5.70
CA PRO A 29 4.51 3.61 5.76
C PRO A 29 5.98 3.30 5.45
N LYS A 30 6.56 4.07 4.54
CA LYS A 30 7.99 3.99 4.20
C LYS A 30 8.72 5.24 4.67
N LEU A 31 9.79 5.03 5.42
CA LEU A 31 10.71 6.10 5.79
C LEU A 31 11.61 6.42 4.59
N ILE A 32 11.56 7.66 4.12
CA ILE A 32 12.42 8.17 3.04
C ILE A 32 13.21 9.33 3.61
N GLU A 33 14.53 9.23 3.57
CA GLU A 33 15.44 10.28 4.01
C GLU A 33 16.00 11.01 2.79
N ILE A 34 15.78 12.32 2.74
CA ILE A 34 16.38 13.19 1.72
C ILE A 34 17.42 14.06 2.44
N PRO A 35 18.70 14.04 2.01
CA PRO A 35 19.72 14.85 2.65
C PRO A 35 19.37 16.34 2.62
N SER A 36 19.55 17.00 3.75
CA SER A 36 19.06 18.36 4.01
C SER A 36 19.60 19.41 3.02
N GLU A 37 20.81 19.20 2.50
CA GLU A 37 21.48 20.04 1.52
C GLU A 37 20.73 20.11 0.18
N TYR A 38 19.93 19.09 -0.15
CA TYR A 38 19.14 19.05 -1.37
C TYR A 38 17.74 19.67 -1.20
N LEU A 39 17.25 19.81 0.04
CA LEU A 39 15.88 20.23 0.31
C LEU A 39 15.50 21.60 -0.29
N PRO A 40 16.34 22.67 -0.21
CA PRO A 40 15.96 23.96 -0.79
C PRO A 40 15.82 23.89 -2.33
N ALA A 41 16.72 23.17 -2.98
CA ALA A 41 16.71 23.02 -4.43
C ALA A 41 15.55 22.13 -4.90
N LEU A 42 15.28 21.05 -4.16
CA LEU A 42 14.13 20.16 -4.40
C LEU A 42 12.81 20.87 -4.17
N ALA A 43 12.66 21.65 -3.11
CA ALA A 43 11.44 22.40 -2.82
C ALA A 43 11.11 23.38 -3.94
N LYS A 44 12.12 24.07 -4.47
CA LYS A 44 11.95 24.95 -5.63
C LYS A 44 11.48 24.15 -6.86
N ARG A 45 12.17 23.07 -7.23
CA ARG A 45 11.79 22.26 -8.39
C ARG A 45 10.42 21.62 -8.25
N ALA A 46 10.10 21.10 -7.07
CA ALA A 46 8.79 20.54 -6.77
C ALA A 46 7.67 21.59 -6.90
N ALA A 47 7.93 22.84 -6.49
CA ALA A 47 7.00 23.95 -6.69
C ALA A 47 6.92 24.37 -8.15
N ASP A 48 8.02 24.37 -8.91
CA ASP A 48 8.03 24.65 -10.34
C ASP A 48 7.22 23.59 -11.12
N SER A 49 7.31 22.31 -10.71
CA SER A 49 6.54 21.19 -11.27
C SER A 49 5.02 21.28 -11.03
N LEU A 50 4.56 22.11 -10.08
CA LEU A 50 3.14 22.42 -9.89
C LEU A 50 2.56 23.37 -10.96
N GLY A 51 3.43 23.97 -11.79
CA GLY A 51 3.03 24.90 -12.85
C GLY A 51 2.25 26.10 -12.31
N ASP A 52 1.16 26.45 -12.99
CA ASP A 52 0.33 27.62 -12.67
C ASP A 52 -0.28 27.61 -11.26
N ARG A 53 -0.29 26.44 -10.59
CA ARG A 53 -0.81 26.27 -9.22
C ARG A 53 0.23 26.52 -8.12
N SER A 54 1.50 26.66 -8.48
CA SER A 54 2.60 26.96 -7.56
C SER A 54 2.35 28.13 -6.59
N PRO A 55 1.74 29.28 -7.00
CA PRO A 55 1.46 30.36 -6.07
C PRO A 55 0.31 30.07 -5.08
N GLU A 56 -0.52 29.06 -5.35
CA GLU A 56 -1.70 28.71 -4.56
C GLU A 56 -1.45 27.55 -3.60
N VAL A 57 -0.49 26.68 -3.94
CA VAL A 57 -0.26 25.42 -3.22
C VAL A 57 1.23 25.25 -2.95
N ALA A 58 1.58 25.12 -1.66
CA ALA A 58 2.92 24.75 -1.26
C ALA A 58 3.21 23.29 -1.62
N ALA A 59 4.43 23.01 -2.09
CA ALA A 59 4.88 21.65 -2.35
C ALA A 59 4.80 20.80 -1.07
N THR A 60 4.04 19.70 -1.14
CA THR A 60 3.94 18.75 -0.02
C THR A 60 5.15 17.80 0.02
N ARG A 61 5.24 16.99 1.08
CA ARG A 61 6.28 15.95 1.19
C ARG A 61 6.24 14.96 0.02
N GLY A 62 5.04 14.58 -0.44
CA GLY A 62 4.88 13.72 -1.61
C GLY A 62 5.46 14.33 -2.90
N HIS A 63 5.39 15.65 -3.06
CA HIS A 63 5.99 16.36 -4.20
C HIS A 63 7.52 16.35 -4.12
N LEU A 64 8.09 16.57 -2.93
CA LEU A 64 9.54 16.50 -2.72
C LEU A 64 10.10 15.11 -3.04
N VAL A 65 9.43 14.06 -2.58
CA VAL A 65 9.84 12.67 -2.82
C VAL A 65 9.81 12.37 -4.32
N ARG A 66 8.73 12.71 -5.02
CA ARG A 66 8.65 12.51 -6.49
C ARG A 66 9.77 13.23 -7.21
N GLN A 67 10.03 14.48 -6.85
CA GLN A 67 11.10 15.26 -7.47
C GLN A 67 12.48 14.62 -7.19
N ALA A 68 12.71 14.12 -5.98
CA ALA A 68 13.96 13.45 -5.63
C ALA A 68 14.18 12.13 -6.40
N VAL A 69 13.12 11.36 -6.65
CA VAL A 69 13.17 10.18 -7.53
C VAL A 69 13.46 10.61 -8.97
N GLN A 70 12.74 11.60 -9.51
CA GLN A 70 12.99 12.11 -10.87
C GLN A 70 14.41 12.65 -11.07
N ASP A 71 14.98 13.28 -10.03
CA ASP A 71 16.33 13.81 -10.05
C ASP A 71 17.41 12.72 -9.85
N GLY A 72 17.01 11.46 -9.63
CA GLY A 72 17.91 10.32 -9.42
C GLY A 72 18.64 10.33 -8.08
N LEU A 73 18.12 11.06 -7.09
CA LEU A 73 18.67 11.10 -5.72
C LEU A 73 18.29 9.85 -4.91
N LEU A 74 17.17 9.22 -5.26
CA LEU A 74 16.60 8.06 -4.56
C LEU A 74 16.51 6.87 -5.53
N ARG A 75 17.67 6.34 -5.92
CA ARG A 75 17.79 5.34 -7.00
C ARG A 75 17.08 4.01 -6.71
N GLU A 76 16.88 3.71 -5.44
CA GLU A 76 16.13 2.54 -4.99
C GLU A 76 14.63 2.60 -5.31
N PHE A 77 14.15 3.73 -5.85
CA PHE A 77 12.77 3.95 -6.29
C PHE A 77 12.66 4.25 -7.79
N ASP A 78 13.72 4.00 -8.58
CA ASP A 78 13.71 4.24 -10.03
C ASP A 78 12.65 3.38 -10.74
N ASP A 79 12.24 2.26 -10.14
CA ASP A 79 11.17 1.38 -10.60
C ASP A 79 9.76 2.01 -10.50
N LEU A 80 9.61 3.07 -9.69
CA LEU A 80 8.37 3.84 -9.59
C LEU A 80 8.19 4.84 -10.73
N ILE A 81 9.20 5.01 -11.59
CA ILE A 81 9.11 5.88 -12.77
C ILE A 81 8.37 5.12 -13.88
N GLY A 82 7.15 5.56 -14.18
CA GLY A 82 6.34 5.02 -15.27
C GLY A 82 6.93 5.31 -16.65
N GLU A 83 6.40 4.64 -17.68
CA GLU A 83 6.81 4.85 -19.08
C GLU A 83 6.54 6.28 -19.57
N ASP A 84 5.61 6.98 -18.92
CA ASP A 84 5.28 8.39 -19.16
C ASP A 84 6.22 9.37 -18.42
N GLY A 85 7.17 8.86 -17.63
CA GLY A 85 8.10 9.64 -16.82
C GLY A 85 7.50 10.13 -15.49
N MET A 86 6.27 9.73 -15.15
CA MET A 86 5.64 10.08 -13.88
C MET A 86 6.07 9.14 -12.76
N VAL A 87 6.19 9.66 -11.54
CA VAL A 87 6.57 8.86 -10.36
C VAL A 87 5.32 8.40 -9.59
N ASP A 88 5.09 7.09 -9.54
CA ASP A 88 3.98 6.47 -8.83
C ASP A 88 4.29 6.22 -7.35
N VAL A 89 4.21 7.29 -6.55
CA VAL A 89 4.41 7.22 -5.08
C VAL A 89 3.09 7.46 -4.37
N VAL A 90 2.54 6.47 -3.69
CA VAL A 90 1.34 6.70 -2.86
C VAL A 90 1.74 7.40 -1.56
N CYS A 91 0.95 8.37 -1.09
CA CYS A 91 1.17 9.05 0.19
C CYS A 91 -0.07 8.96 1.07
N ASP A 92 0.13 8.86 2.38
CA ASP A 92 -0.96 8.97 3.37
C ASP A 92 -1.62 10.35 3.27
N PRO A 93 -2.96 10.44 3.17
CA PRO A 93 -3.66 11.70 2.93
C PRO A 93 -3.66 12.66 4.13
N GLY A 94 -3.36 12.18 5.35
CA GLY A 94 -3.31 13.02 6.55
C GLY A 94 -1.90 13.53 6.84
N MET A 95 -0.90 12.65 6.72
CA MET A 95 0.47 12.88 7.16
C MET A 95 1.45 13.08 5.99
N GLU A 96 1.00 12.91 4.74
CA GLU A 96 1.83 12.98 3.53
C GLU A 96 3.03 12.01 3.58
N ILE A 97 2.84 10.86 4.22
CA ILE A 97 3.88 9.84 4.39
C ILE A 97 3.89 8.92 3.16
N PRO A 98 5.02 8.74 2.45
CA PRO A 98 5.13 7.76 1.37
C PRO A 98 4.75 6.36 1.85
N LEU A 99 4.00 5.65 1.02
CA LEU A 99 3.47 4.32 1.28
C LEU A 99 4.04 3.34 0.26
N GLU A 100 4.48 2.19 0.75
CA GLU A 100 4.83 1.03 -0.08
C GLU A 100 3.62 0.08 -0.17
N ILE A 101 3.41 -0.50 -1.36
CA ILE A 101 2.31 -1.43 -1.61
C ILE A 101 2.83 -2.86 -1.47
N ASP A 102 2.46 -3.51 -0.37
CA ASP A 102 2.75 -4.93 -0.12
C ASP A 102 1.54 -5.78 -0.52
N ASN A 103 1.74 -6.75 -1.42
CA ASN A 103 0.69 -7.66 -1.88
C ASN A 103 0.72 -8.93 -1.03
N ARG A 104 -0.28 -9.12 -0.16
CA ARG A 104 -0.38 -10.30 0.71
C ARG A 104 -1.49 -11.22 0.25
N SER A 105 -1.25 -12.52 0.33
CA SER A 105 -2.26 -13.55 0.09
C SER A 105 -2.73 -14.09 1.44
N LEU A 106 -4.00 -13.85 1.79
CA LEU A 106 -4.60 -14.29 3.04
C LEU A 106 -5.79 -15.21 2.77
N SER A 107 -6.02 -16.16 3.68
CA SER A 107 -7.31 -16.82 3.79
C SER A 107 -8.35 -15.85 4.38
N ILE A 108 -9.63 -16.17 4.19
CA ILE A 108 -10.72 -15.36 4.77
C ILE A 108 -10.65 -15.36 6.30
N ALA A 109 -10.22 -16.46 6.92
CA ALA A 109 -10.07 -16.53 8.37
C ALA A 109 -9.02 -15.54 8.88
N GLU A 110 -7.84 -15.49 8.24
CA GLU A 110 -6.75 -14.58 8.60
C GLU A 110 -7.14 -13.11 8.38
N LEU A 111 -7.85 -12.81 7.29
CA LEU A 111 -8.34 -11.46 7.03
C LEU A 111 -9.34 -11.01 8.11
N LEU A 112 -10.29 -11.87 8.48
CA LEU A 112 -11.28 -11.55 9.50
C LEU A 112 -10.62 -11.33 10.87
N ASP A 113 -9.63 -12.14 11.21
CA ASP A 113 -8.88 -12.00 12.45
C ASP A 113 -8.12 -10.65 12.51
N ALA A 114 -7.47 -10.27 11.40
CA ALA A 114 -6.76 -8.99 11.25
C ALA A 114 -7.67 -7.75 11.27
N LEU A 115 -8.94 -7.88 10.87
CA LEU A 115 -9.92 -6.79 10.92
C LEU A 115 -10.61 -6.66 12.28
N GLN A 116 -10.79 -7.78 12.99
CA GLN A 116 -11.44 -7.81 14.31
C GLN A 116 -10.51 -7.29 15.40
N HIS A 117 -9.23 -7.62 15.34
CA HIS A 117 -8.20 -7.05 16.20
C HIS A 117 -7.74 -5.73 15.57
N LYS A 118 -8.32 -4.60 15.99
CA LYS A 118 -7.85 -3.24 15.62
C LYS A 118 -6.42 -2.94 16.15
N GLN A 119 -5.46 -3.83 15.95
CA GLN A 119 -4.07 -3.71 16.37
C GLN A 119 -3.15 -3.89 15.17
N SER A 120 -2.03 -3.16 15.20
CA SER A 120 -1.21 -2.81 14.06
C SER A 120 -0.72 -4.00 13.25
N TRP A 121 -0.94 -3.93 11.94
CA TRP A 121 -0.38 -4.84 10.93
C TRP A 121 1.16 -4.84 10.87
N SER A 122 1.81 -3.99 11.67
CA SER A 122 3.26 -3.84 11.81
C SER A 122 3.95 -5.01 12.53
N ASP A 123 3.21 -5.85 13.26
CA ASP A 123 3.82 -6.90 14.10
C ASP A 123 3.99 -8.27 13.42
N THR A 124 3.46 -8.47 12.21
CA THR A 124 3.53 -9.80 11.54
C THR A 124 4.92 -10.13 10.97
N GLN A 125 5.88 -9.20 11.00
CA GLN A 125 7.24 -9.43 10.46
C GLN A 125 8.20 -10.08 11.48
N ALA A 126 7.85 -10.15 12.77
CA ALA A 126 8.78 -10.60 13.81
C ALA A 126 8.73 -12.12 14.13
N ALA A 127 7.78 -12.88 13.58
CA ALA A 127 7.62 -14.31 13.92
C ALA A 127 8.25 -15.30 12.93
N GLY A 128 8.80 -14.81 11.80
CA GLY A 128 9.34 -15.66 10.73
C GLY A 128 10.86 -15.90 10.76
N GLU A 129 11.61 -15.16 11.57
CA GLU A 129 13.08 -15.20 11.58
C GLU A 129 13.63 -15.61 12.94
N ALA A 130 13.14 -16.74 13.44
CA ALA A 130 13.73 -17.48 14.57
C ALA A 130 13.23 -18.93 14.56
N ALA A 131 13.71 -19.74 13.61
CA ALA A 131 13.65 -21.19 13.67
C ALA A 131 14.80 -21.82 12.87
#